data_AF-A0A559PSZ4-F1
#
_entry.id   AF-A0A559PSZ4-F1
#
_cell.length_a   1.000
_cell.length_b   1.000
_cell.length_c   1.000
_cell.angle_alpha   90.00
_cell.angle_beta   90.00
_cell.angle_gamma   90.00
#
_symmetry.space_group_name_H-M   'P 1'
#
loop_
_entity.id
_entity.type
_entity.pdbx_description
1 polymer ?
#
loop_
_entity_poly.entity_id
_entity_poly.type
_entity_poly.pdbx_seq_one_letter_code
_entity_poly.pdbx_strand_id
1 'polypeptide(L)'
;MNLRPYSTPILALGGSLLAAMGMYFVFLRPPLLPEDLRYIGSTLQNTKENIPGLLNWLQKVFWVMGGYIFTTGLLIIVIAFTSFRKRLRGAFSIVIFTGISSIGLMTVVNFMIGSDFKWVLLTFTLPWIIALRACLKTNLGESL
;
A
#
# COMPACT_ATOMS: atom_id res chain seq x y z
N MET A 1 -26.66 -9.27 -2.77
CA MET A 1 -26.16 -8.06 -3.47
C MET A 1 -25.15 -8.47 -4.53
N ASN A 2 -25.44 -8.16 -5.78
CA ASN A 2 -24.66 -8.57 -6.95
C ASN A 2 -23.45 -7.62 -7.07
N LEU A 3 -22.27 -8.05 -6.57
CA LEU A 3 -21.05 -7.22 -6.50
C LEU A 3 -20.31 -7.08 -7.85
N ARG A 4 -20.86 -7.67 -8.93
CA ARG A 4 -20.30 -7.74 -10.28
C ARG A 4 -19.86 -6.37 -10.88
N PRO A 5 -20.57 -5.24 -10.69
CA PRO A 5 -20.16 -3.96 -11.28
C PRO A 5 -19.22 -3.14 -10.38
N TYR A 6 -18.97 -3.56 -9.14
CA TYR A 6 -18.24 -2.74 -8.15
C TYR A 6 -16.77 -3.11 -8.01
N SER A 7 -16.33 -4.27 -8.51
CA SER A 7 -14.92 -4.70 -8.40
C SER A 7 -13.95 -3.76 -9.13
N THR A 8 -14.32 -3.21 -10.29
CA THR A 8 -13.49 -2.26 -11.03
C THR A 8 -13.28 -0.94 -10.28
N PRO A 9 -14.35 -0.22 -9.85
CA PRO A 9 -14.17 1.03 -9.12
C PRO A 9 -13.49 0.82 -7.77
N ILE A 10 -13.73 -0.30 -7.08
CA ILE A 10 -13.07 -0.59 -5.80
C ILE A 10 -11.57 -0.88 -6.01
N LEU A 11 -11.19 -1.63 -7.05
CA LEU A 11 -9.77 -1.89 -7.34
C LEU A 11 -9.04 -0.63 -7.82
N ALA A 12 -9.70 0.18 -8.66
CA ALA A 12 -9.19 1.48 -9.07
C ALA A 12 -9.02 2.42 -7.85
N LEU A 13 -9.97 2.42 -6.92
CA LEU A 13 -9.86 3.16 -5.66
C LEU A 13 -8.66 2.68 -4.83
N GLY A 14 -8.45 1.37 -4.73
CA GLY A 14 -7.28 0.80 -4.06
C GLY A 14 -5.96 1.22 -4.71
N GLY A 15 -5.88 1.20 -6.04
CA GLY A 15 -4.72 1.70 -6.79
C GLY A 15 -4.49 3.20 -6.60
N SER A 16 -5.56 4.00 -6.57
CA SER A 16 -5.49 5.45 -6.30
C SER A 16 -5.04 5.75 -4.88
N LEU A 17 -5.52 5.00 -3.88
CA LEU A 17 -5.06 5.11 -2.50
C LEU A 17 -3.57 4.77 -2.40
N LEU A 18 -3.12 3.71 -3.09
CA LEU A 18 -1.70 3.36 -3.14
C LEU A 18 -0.87 4.45 -3.82
N ALA A 19 -1.35 5.02 -4.93
CA ALA A 19 -0.69 6.12 -5.61
C ALA A 19 -0.58 7.36 -4.68
N ALA A 20 -1.66 7.73 -4.02
CA ALA A 20 -1.67 8.83 -3.05
C ALA A 20 -0.69 8.57 -1.88
N MET A 21 -0.63 7.33 -1.38
CA MET A 21 0.35 6.93 -0.37
C MET A 21 1.79 7.06 -0.85
N GLY A 22 2.08 6.68 -2.11
CA GLY A 22 3.40 6.88 -2.70
C GLY A 22 3.78 8.36 -2.74
N MET A 23 2.84 9.22 -3.14
CA MET A 23 3.04 10.68 -3.13
C MET A 23 3.27 11.23 -1.71
N TYR A 24 2.53 10.73 -0.72
CA TYR A 24 2.75 11.06 0.69
C TYR A 24 4.17 10.71 1.16
N PHE A 25 4.68 9.54 0.78
CA PHE A 25 6.05 9.12 1.12
C PHE A 25 7.13 10.00 0.50
N VAL A 26 6.90 10.54 -0.69
CA VAL A 26 7.87 11.41 -1.38
C VAL A 26 7.89 12.81 -0.79
N PHE A 27 6.72 13.42 -0.57
CA PHE A 27 6.61 14.86 -0.30
C PHE A 27 6.34 15.22 1.16
N LEU A 28 5.53 14.43 1.86
CA LEU A 28 4.98 14.81 3.16
C LEU A 28 5.64 14.05 4.32
N ARG A 29 6.13 12.84 4.08
CA ARG A 29 6.67 12.00 5.16
C ARG A 29 8.05 12.51 5.61
N PRO A 30 8.21 12.89 6.89
CA PRO A 30 9.51 13.22 7.45
C PRO A 30 10.39 11.96 7.55
N PRO A 31 11.72 12.11 7.53
CA PRO A 31 12.66 10.99 7.50
C PRO A 31 12.63 10.14 8.77
N LEU A 32 12.34 10.74 9.92
CA LEU A 32 12.22 10.03 11.19
C LEU A 32 10.94 10.49 11.88
N LEU A 33 10.05 9.54 12.16
CA LEU A 33 8.88 9.78 12.98
C LEU A 33 9.23 9.56 14.47
N PRO A 34 8.47 10.16 15.41
CA PRO A 34 8.68 9.95 16.84
C PRO A 34 8.60 8.48 17.26
N GLU A 35 7.78 7.67 16.59
CA GLU A 35 7.72 6.22 16.78
C GLU A 35 9.01 5.49 16.34
N ASP A 36 9.63 5.92 15.23
CA ASP A 36 10.86 5.32 14.73
C ASP A 36 12.00 5.54 15.74
N LEU A 37 12.07 6.74 16.32
CA LEU A 37 13.03 7.09 17.38
C LEU A 37 12.81 6.28 18.66
N ARG A 38 11.55 6.08 19.06
CA ARG A 38 11.19 5.22 20.20
C ARG A 38 11.64 3.77 19.97
N TYR A 39 11.45 3.23 18.76
CA TYR A 39 11.85 1.87 18.42
C TYR A 39 13.37 1.69 18.37
N ILE A 40 14.10 2.68 17.85
CA ILE A 40 15.58 2.67 17.80
C ILE A 40 16.18 2.91 19.19
N GLY A 41 15.40 3.43 20.14
CA GLY A 41 15.88 3.77 21.49
C GLY A 41 16.81 4.99 21.51
N SER A 42 16.66 5.91 20.53
CA SER A 42 17.51 7.09 20.39
C SER A 42 16.67 8.36 20.32
N THR A 43 17.29 9.51 20.62
CA THR A 43 16.68 10.84 20.42
C THR A 43 17.09 11.43 19.08
N LEU A 44 16.26 12.33 18.54
CA LEU A 44 16.57 13.05 17.29
C LEU A 44 17.90 13.80 17.37
N GLN A 45 18.21 14.33 18.56
CA GLN A 45 19.45 15.05 18.81
C GLN A 45 20.67 14.14 18.76
N ASN A 46 20.61 12.99 19.45
CA ASN A 46 21.67 11.98 19.42
C ASN A 46 21.92 11.47 17.99
N THR A 47 20.88 11.31 17.19
CA THR A 47 21.00 10.90 15.78
C THR A 47 21.65 11.98 14.91
N LYS A 48 21.31 13.26 15.11
CA LYS A 48 21.92 14.37 14.37
C LYS A 48 23.40 14.56 14.71
N GLU A 49 23.74 14.39 15.98
CA GLU A 49 25.11 14.61 16.49
C GLU A 49 26.05 13.46 16.10
N ASN A 50 25.59 12.21 16.21
CA ASN A 50 26.45 11.04 15.96
C ASN A 50 26.36 10.50 14.52
N ILE A 51 25.24 10.72 13.81
CA ILE A 51 25.03 10.21 12.45
C ILE A 51 24.32 11.27 11.58
N PRO A 52 24.95 12.43 11.34
CA PRO A 52 24.32 13.58 10.66
C PRO A 52 23.78 13.24 9.26
N GLY A 53 24.37 12.26 8.57
CA GLY A 53 23.95 11.81 7.24
C GLY A 53 22.68 10.95 7.21
N LEU A 54 22.24 10.39 8.35
CA LEU A 54 21.16 9.40 8.39
C LEU A 54 19.84 9.96 7.88
N LEU A 55 19.47 11.16 8.33
CA LEU A 55 18.23 11.84 7.94
C LEU A 55 18.18 12.08 6.43
N ASN A 56 19.29 12.54 5.85
CA ASN A 56 19.39 12.84 4.42
C ASN A 56 19.41 11.59 3.54
N TRP A 57 19.98 10.50 4.03
CA TRP A 57 19.95 9.20 3.37
C TRP A 57 18.54 8.61 3.41
N LEU A 58 17.90 8.62 4.59
CA LEU A 58 16.58 8.05 4.80
C LEU A 58 15.50 8.78 3.99
N GLN A 59 15.62 10.10 3.84
CA GLN A 59 14.76 10.87 2.93
C GLN A 59 14.86 10.37 1.48
N LYS A 60 16.05 10.06 0.99
CA LYS A 60 16.25 9.53 -0.38
C LYS A 60 15.67 8.13 -0.52
N VAL A 61 15.81 7.30 0.51
CA VAL A 61 15.16 5.97 0.54
C VAL A 61 13.64 6.12 0.42
N PHE A 62 13.03 7.09 1.13
CA PHE A 62 11.59 7.35 0.99
C PHE A 62 11.18 7.92 -0.36
N TRP A 63 12.03 8.69 -1.04
CA TRP A 63 11.78 9.08 -2.43
C TRP A 63 11.70 7.86 -3.37
N VAL A 64 12.68 6.95 -3.27
CA VAL A 64 12.71 5.74 -4.10
C VAL A 64 11.52 4.84 -3.79
N MET A 65 11.26 4.57 -2.51
CA MET A 65 10.15 3.73 -2.07
C MET A 65 8.79 4.36 -2.44
N GLY A 66 8.63 5.67 -2.21
CA GLY A 66 7.40 6.39 -2.56
C GLY A 66 7.13 6.41 -4.06
N GLY A 67 8.16 6.58 -4.90
CA GLY A 67 8.05 6.46 -6.35
C GLY A 67 7.67 5.05 -6.81
N TYR A 68 8.22 4.02 -6.18
CA TYR A 68 7.84 2.63 -6.43
C TYR A 68 6.38 2.38 -6.09
N ILE A 69 5.96 2.76 -4.87
CA ILE A 69 4.57 2.67 -4.39
C ILE A 69 3.61 3.41 -5.34
N PHE A 70 3.98 4.63 -5.75
CA PHE A 70 3.19 5.43 -6.69
C PHE A 70 2.98 4.71 -8.02
N THR A 71 4.06 4.19 -8.60
CA THR A 71 4.04 3.48 -9.88
C THR A 71 3.23 2.18 -9.79
N THR A 72 3.36 1.43 -8.68
CA THR A 72 2.53 0.24 -8.42
C THR A 72 1.05 0.62 -8.31
N GLY A 73 0.71 1.74 -7.67
CA GLY A 73 -0.65 2.27 -7.61
C GLY A 73 -1.23 2.55 -9.00
N LEU A 74 -0.47 3.25 -9.85
CA LEU A 74 -0.84 3.48 -11.25
C LEU A 74 -1.01 2.17 -12.04
N LEU A 75 -0.12 1.20 -11.83
CA LEU A 75 -0.23 -0.12 -12.48
C LEU A 75 -1.52 -0.83 -12.08
N ILE A 76 -1.90 -0.78 -10.80
CA ILE A 76 -3.18 -1.36 -10.31
C ILE A 76 -4.37 -0.66 -10.97
N ILE A 77 -4.34 0.67 -11.12
CA ILE A 77 -5.39 1.43 -11.80
C ILE A 77 -5.51 0.95 -13.27
N VAL A 78 -4.39 0.87 -13.99
CA VAL A 78 -4.37 0.41 -15.39
C VAL A 78 -4.89 -1.01 -15.49
N ILE A 79 -4.47 -1.92 -14.61
CA ILE A 79 -4.93 -3.31 -14.56
C ILE A 79 -6.43 -3.37 -14.28
N ALA A 80 -6.96 -2.53 -13.39
CA ALA A 80 -8.38 -2.47 -13.10
C ALA A 80 -9.21 -2.13 -14.35
N PHE A 81 -8.75 -1.14 -15.13
CA PHE A 81 -9.43 -0.73 -16.36
C PHE A 81 -9.22 -1.70 -17.55
N THR A 82 -8.05 -2.34 -17.66
CA THR A 82 -7.73 -3.23 -18.80
C THR A 82 -8.18 -4.68 -18.59
N SER A 83 -8.06 -5.24 -17.37
CA SER A 83 -8.44 -6.63 -17.10
C SER A 83 -9.93 -6.88 -17.25
N PHE A 84 -10.76 -5.87 -16.97
CA PHE A 84 -12.21 -5.96 -17.17
C PHE A 84 -12.63 -5.97 -18.64
N ARG A 85 -11.85 -5.33 -19.53
CA ARG A 85 -12.11 -5.36 -20.97
C ARG A 85 -11.81 -6.71 -21.62
N LYS A 86 -10.92 -7.54 -21.04
CA LYS A 86 -10.44 -8.78 -21.67
C LYS A 86 -10.62 -10.08 -20.85
N ARG A 87 -11.27 -10.06 -19.67
CA ARG A 87 -11.49 -11.24 -18.79
C ARG A 87 -10.23 -12.12 -18.63
N LEU A 88 -9.08 -11.52 -18.32
CA LEU A 88 -7.81 -12.25 -18.19
C LEU A 88 -7.79 -13.09 -16.90
N ARG A 89 -7.76 -14.43 -17.05
CA ARG A 89 -7.82 -15.45 -15.97
C ARG A 89 -6.67 -15.40 -14.94
N GLY A 90 -5.68 -14.52 -15.09
CA GLY A 90 -4.53 -14.37 -14.15
C GLY A 90 -4.51 -13.07 -13.35
N ALA A 91 -5.37 -12.10 -13.67
CA ALA A 91 -5.35 -10.78 -13.04
C ALA A 91 -5.64 -10.82 -11.53
N PHE A 92 -6.46 -11.79 -11.08
CA PHE A 92 -6.83 -11.94 -9.68
C PHE A 92 -5.65 -12.34 -8.79
N SER A 93 -4.86 -13.33 -9.20
CA SER A 93 -3.69 -13.77 -8.44
C SER A 93 -2.63 -12.67 -8.36
N ILE A 94 -2.39 -11.95 -9.47
CA ILE A 94 -1.45 -10.82 -9.50
C ILE A 94 -1.92 -9.73 -8.57
N VAL A 95 -3.21 -9.40 -8.56
CA VAL A 95 -3.79 -8.45 -7.61
C VAL A 95 -3.49 -8.95 -6.20
N ILE A 96 -3.96 -10.13 -5.78
CA ILE A 96 -3.72 -10.71 -4.42
C ILE A 96 -2.27 -10.56 -3.96
N PHE A 97 -1.32 -11.05 -4.77
CA PHE A 97 0.08 -11.02 -4.41
C PHE A 97 0.60 -9.59 -4.26
N THR A 98 0.14 -8.66 -5.10
CA THR A 98 0.52 -7.24 -5.06
C THR A 98 0.07 -6.54 -3.79
N GLY A 99 -1.17 -6.74 -3.34
CA GLY A 99 -1.65 -6.06 -2.12
C GLY A 99 -1.13 -6.68 -0.84
N ILE A 100 -0.90 -8.00 -0.80
CA ILE A 100 -0.21 -8.65 0.32
C ILE A 100 1.23 -8.13 0.43
N SER A 101 1.97 -8.11 -0.68
CA SER A 101 3.38 -7.69 -0.68
C SER A 101 3.58 -6.18 -0.49
N SER A 102 2.57 -5.37 -0.82
CA SER A 102 2.60 -3.91 -0.70
C SER A 102 2.02 -3.43 0.65
N ILE A 103 0.75 -3.00 0.67
CA ILE A 103 0.11 -2.38 1.85
C ILE A 103 -0.03 -3.39 2.99
N GLY A 104 -0.23 -4.69 2.69
CA GLY A 104 -0.32 -5.74 3.71
C GLY A 104 0.95 -5.82 4.56
N LEU A 105 2.11 -6.00 3.92
CA LEU A 105 3.41 -6.01 4.59
C LEU A 105 3.66 -4.71 5.36
N MET A 106 3.35 -3.57 4.74
CA MET A 106 3.51 -2.25 5.36
C MET A 106 2.68 -2.12 6.65
N THR A 107 1.43 -2.61 6.64
CA THR A 107 0.55 -2.60 7.81
C THR A 107 1.10 -3.49 8.91
N VAL A 108 1.54 -4.71 8.58
CA VAL A 108 2.13 -5.66 9.55
C VAL A 108 3.35 -5.04 10.24
N VAL A 109 4.28 -4.47 9.48
CA VAL A 109 5.48 -3.83 10.03
C VAL A 109 5.12 -2.63 10.91
N ASN A 110 4.13 -1.83 10.52
CA ASN A 110 3.67 -0.70 11.34
C ASN A 110 3.01 -1.14 12.66
N PHE A 111 2.34 -2.30 12.68
CA PHE A 111 1.86 -2.92 13.91
C PHE A 111 3.00 -3.39 14.80
N MET A 112 4.05 -4.00 14.23
CA MET A 112 5.23 -4.47 14.98
C MET A 112 6.02 -3.33 15.62
N ILE A 113 6.15 -2.19 14.93
CA ILE A 113 6.83 -0.98 15.44
C ILE A 113 5.96 -0.24 16.47
N GLY A 114 4.67 -0.61 16.59
CA GLY A 114 3.74 0.07 17.47
C GLY A 114 3.33 1.46 16.96
N SER A 115 3.43 1.71 15.65
CA SER A 115 3.14 3.02 15.05
C SER A 115 1.72 3.48 15.32
N ASP A 116 1.56 4.79 15.55
CA ASP A 116 0.27 5.44 15.72
C ASP A 116 -0.56 5.42 14.42
N PHE A 117 0.08 5.22 13.26
CA PHE A 117 -0.57 5.16 11.94
C PHE A 117 -1.17 3.78 11.58
N LYS A 118 -0.94 2.75 12.41
CA LYS A 118 -1.34 1.36 12.12
C LYS A 118 -2.82 1.20 11.75
N TRP A 119 -3.70 1.96 12.39
CA TRP A 119 -5.16 1.91 12.15
C TRP A 119 -5.57 2.60 10.84
N VAL A 120 -4.88 3.67 10.46
CA VAL A 120 -5.11 4.36 9.18
C VAL A 120 -4.67 3.48 8.02
N LEU A 121 -3.49 2.86 8.14
CA LEU A 121 -2.99 1.89 7.15
C LEU A 121 -3.91 0.69 7.01
N LEU A 122 -4.40 0.15 8.13
CA LEU A 122 -5.39 -0.93 8.12
C LEU A 122 -6.67 -0.51 7.36
N THR A 123 -7.15 0.72 7.58
CA THR A 123 -8.32 1.23 6.85
C THR A 123 -8.10 1.24 5.33
N PHE A 124 -6.90 1.58 4.86
CA PHE A 124 -6.57 1.52 3.43
C PHE A 124 -6.47 0.10 2.86
N THR A 125 -6.25 -0.92 3.70
CA THR A 125 -6.33 -2.33 3.24
C THR A 125 -7.77 -2.83 3.06
N LEU A 126 -8.76 -2.22 3.74
CA LEU A 126 -10.15 -2.72 3.74
C LEU A 126 -10.82 -2.71 2.36
N PRO A 127 -10.76 -1.64 1.54
CA PRO A 127 -11.32 -1.66 0.18
C PRO A 127 -10.78 -2.81 -0.66
N TRP A 128 -9.52 -3.16 -0.43
CA TRP A 128 -8.80 -4.16 -1.17
C TRP A 128 -9.21 -5.59 -0.78
N ILE A 129 -9.40 -5.86 0.53
CA ILE A 129 -10.00 -7.11 1.02
C ILE A 129 -11.42 -7.30 0.48
N ILE A 130 -12.21 -6.22 0.43
CA ILE A 130 -13.58 -6.23 -0.11
C ILE A 130 -13.56 -6.54 -1.62
N ALA A 131 -12.64 -5.93 -2.38
CA ALA A 131 -12.47 -6.19 -3.81
C ALA A 131 -12.13 -7.67 -4.08
N LEU A 132 -11.22 -8.23 -3.29
CA LEU A 132 -10.82 -9.63 -3.40
C LEU A 132 -11.98 -10.57 -3.11
N ARG A 133 -12.74 -10.32 -2.05
CA ARG A 133 -13.90 -11.14 -1.69
C ARG A 133 -14.99 -11.09 -2.77
N ALA A 134 -15.21 -9.92 -3.37
CA ALA A 134 -16.13 -9.75 -4.50
C ALA A 134 -15.67 -10.54 -5.74
N CYS A 135 -14.37 -10.50 -6.03
CA CYS A 135 -13.80 -11.19 -7.19
C CYS A 135 -13.71 -12.72 -6.99
N LEU A 136 -13.36 -13.22 -5.80
CA LEU A 136 -13.34 -14.65 -5.47
C LEU A 136 -14.73 -15.30 -5.64
N LYS A 137 -15.78 -14.60 -5.17
CA LYS A 137 -17.17 -15.04 -5.33
C LYS A 137 -17.61 -15.10 -6.80
N THR A 138 -16.91 -14.40 -7.69
CA THR A 138 -17.18 -14.39 -9.14
C THR A 138 -16.55 -15.59 -9.85
N ASN A 139 -15.34 -16.03 -9.44
CA ASN A 139 -14.69 -17.22 -10.01
C ASN A 139 -15.32 -18.55 -9.55
N LEU A 140 -15.85 -18.62 -8.33
CA LEU A 140 -16.53 -19.81 -7.79
C LEU A 140 -17.99 -19.95 -8.26
N GLY A 141 -18.55 -18.95 -8.94
CA GLY A 141 -19.94 -18.93 -9.42
C GLY A 141 -20.13 -19.35 -10.87
N GLU A 142 -19.08 -19.82 -11.56
CA GLU A 142 -19.16 -20.42 -12.91
C GLU A 142 -19.06 -21.96 -12.87
N SER A 143 -19.14 -22.60 -11.69
CA SER A 143 -19.04 -24.06 -11.55
C SER A 143 -20.30 -24.75 -11.00
N LEU A 144 -21.48 -24.14 -11.12
CA LEU A 144 -22.79 -24.78 -10.93
C LEU A 144 -23.81 -24.22 -11.93
#